data_AF-A0A0S8BS47-F1
#
_entry.id   AF-A0A0S8BS47-F1
#
_cell.length_a   1.000
_cell.length_b   1.000
_cell.length_c   1.000
_cell.angle_alpha   90.00
_cell.angle_beta   90.00
_cell.angle_gamma   90.00
#
_symmetry.space_group_name_H-M   'P 1'
#
loop_
_entity.id
_entity.type
_entity.pdbx_description
1 polymer ?
#
loop_
_entity_poly.entity_id
_entity_poly.type
_entity_poly.pdbx_seq_one_letter_code
_entity_poly.pdbx_strand_id
1 'polypeptide(L)'
;MANSLYVTATEARSGKSAISLGLMEMLLRQIEKVGFFRPIITVNKESNEKDNDIDLISSYFGLGIPYEKMYGYTAAEAGELLSARGEGEVLDGIMSKYDQLEDECEFILCEGTDFASSTAAFELDINADISKNLG
;
A
#
# COMPACT_ATOMS: atom_id res chain seq x y z
N MET A 1 -13.36 16.36 3.18
CA MET A 1 -12.83 16.17 1.82
C MET A 1 -12.14 14.83 1.82
N ALA A 2 -12.16 14.08 0.72
CA ALA A 2 -11.37 12.86 0.64
C ALA A 2 -9.87 13.22 0.71
N ASN A 3 -9.15 12.59 1.63
CA ASN A 3 -7.71 12.72 1.85
C ASN A 3 -6.95 11.44 1.45
N SER A 4 -7.64 10.50 0.81
CA SER A 4 -7.03 9.26 0.34
C SER A 4 -7.67 8.80 -0.98
N LEU A 5 -6.91 8.02 -1.75
CA LEU A 5 -7.38 7.32 -2.93
C LEU A 5 -6.81 5.91 -2.94
N TYR A 6 -7.66 4.90 -3.03
CA TYR A 6 -7.26 3.51 -3.14
C TYR A 6 -7.36 3.02 -4.59
N VAL A 7 -6.24 2.56 -5.15
CA VAL A 7 -6.16 1.99 -6.50
C VAL A 7 -5.89 0.50 -6.38
N THR A 8 -6.80 -0.33 -6.90
CA THR A 8 -6.61 -1.77 -6.99
C THR A 8 -7.00 -2.29 -8.37
N ALA A 9 -6.61 -3.52 -8.68
CA ALA A 9 -6.97 -4.21 -9.89
C ALA A 9 -7.71 -5.50 -9.56
N THR A 10 -8.19 -6.22 -10.56
CA THR A 10 -8.74 -7.58 -10.37
C THR A 10 -7.71 -8.66 -10.68
N GLU A 11 -6.54 -8.28 -11.22
CA GLU A 11 -5.48 -9.19 -11.62
C GLU A 11 -4.10 -8.52 -11.62
N ALA A 12 -3.07 -9.36 -11.56
CA ALA A 12 -1.66 -8.98 -11.71
C ALA A 12 -1.39 -8.35 -13.08
N ARG A 13 -0.36 -7.50 -13.17
CA ARG A 13 0.16 -6.95 -14.45
C ARG A 13 -0.88 -6.16 -15.27
N SER A 14 -1.88 -5.61 -14.60
CA SER A 14 -2.97 -4.80 -15.17
C SER A 14 -2.56 -3.35 -15.54
N GLY A 15 -1.30 -2.98 -15.31
CA GLY A 15 -0.80 -1.61 -15.54
C GLY A 15 -1.07 -0.64 -14.39
N LYS A 16 -1.46 -1.16 -13.22
CA LYS A 16 -1.78 -0.36 -12.02
C LYS A 16 -0.67 0.62 -11.62
N SER A 17 0.60 0.19 -11.60
CA SER A 17 1.74 1.05 -11.25
C SER A 17 1.88 2.25 -12.20
N ALA A 18 1.52 2.10 -13.48
CA ALA A 18 1.51 3.21 -14.44
C ALA A 18 0.37 4.20 -14.16
N ILE A 19 -0.80 3.72 -13.71
CA ILE A 19 -1.90 4.56 -13.24
C ILE A 19 -1.48 5.31 -11.98
N SER A 20 -0.86 4.63 -11.00
CA SER A 20 -0.37 5.24 -9.77
C SER A 20 0.67 6.33 -10.02
N LEU A 21 1.61 6.11 -10.94
CA LEU A 21 2.57 7.14 -11.39
C LEU A 21 1.87 8.39 -11.91
N GLY A 22 0.88 8.23 -12.80
CA GLY A 22 0.12 9.35 -13.34
C GLY A 22 -0.70 10.09 -12.29
N LEU A 23 -1.29 9.35 -11.33
CA LEU A 23 -2.02 9.92 -10.21
C LEU A 23 -1.10 10.70 -9.26
N MET A 24 0.08 10.17 -8.93
CA MET A 24 1.06 10.88 -8.10
C MET A 24 1.51 12.19 -8.76
N GLU A 25 1.83 12.18 -10.05
CA GLU A 25 2.17 13.40 -10.81
C GLU A 25 1.03 14.43 -10.76
N MET A 26 -0.22 13.98 -10.88
CA MET A 26 -1.38 14.87 -10.80
C MET A 26 -1.57 15.45 -9.39
N LEU A 27 -1.47 14.62 -8.35
CA LEU A 27 -1.69 15.01 -6.96
C LEU A 27 -0.60 15.98 -6.47
N LEU A 28 0.68 15.69 -6.75
CA LEU A 28 1.82 16.51 -6.34
C LEU A 28 1.85 17.90 -6.98
N ARG A 29 1.09 18.13 -8.06
CA ARG A 29 0.89 19.48 -8.64
C ARG A 29 -0.08 20.36 -7.85
N GLN A 30 -0.89 19.76 -6.97
CA GLN A 30 -2.00 20.41 -6.29
C GLN A 30 -1.86 20.36 -4.77
N ILE A 31 -1.15 19.35 -4.23
CA ILE A 31 -1.06 19.03 -2.81
C ILE A 31 0.42 18.95 -2.43
N GLU A 32 0.81 19.61 -1.34
CA GLU A 32 2.21 19.73 -0.94
C GLU A 32 2.75 18.42 -0.34
N LYS A 33 1.95 17.74 0.50
CA LYS A 33 2.36 16.52 1.18
C LYS A 33 1.56 15.31 0.72
N VAL A 34 2.03 14.65 -0.34
CA VAL A 34 1.40 13.41 -0.85
C VAL A 34 2.22 12.19 -0.44
N GLY A 35 1.59 11.26 0.27
CA GLY A 35 2.14 9.96 0.63
C GLY A 35 1.76 8.87 -0.37
N PHE A 36 2.55 7.79 -0.38
CA PHE A 36 2.27 6.57 -1.13
C PHE A 36 2.30 5.37 -0.19
N PHE A 37 1.31 4.48 -0.30
CA PHE A 37 1.16 3.36 0.61
C PHE A 37 0.75 2.08 -0.11
N ARG A 38 1.39 0.95 0.23
CA ARG A 38 0.98 -0.39 -0.19
C ARG A 38 0.64 -1.24 1.03
N PRO A 39 -0.62 -1.64 1.23
CA PRO A 39 -1.01 -2.42 2.42
C PRO A 39 -0.19 -3.70 2.63
N ILE A 40 0.05 -4.43 1.54
CA ILE A 40 0.86 -5.64 1.55
C ILE A 40 1.85 -5.57 0.38
N ILE A 41 3.10 -5.93 0.64
CA ILE A 41 4.17 -6.02 -0.37
C ILE A 41 4.70 -7.44 -0.49
N THR A 42 5.21 -7.78 -1.68
CA THR A 42 5.81 -9.10 -1.94
C THR A 42 7.31 -8.96 -2.12
N VAL A 43 8.03 -8.96 -0.99
CA VAL A 43 9.50 -8.89 -0.96
C VAL A 43 10.06 -9.98 -0.05
N ASN A 44 11.28 -10.43 -0.35
CA ASN A 44 12.03 -11.25 0.59
C ASN A 44 12.87 -10.34 1.52
N LYS A 45 12.57 -10.34 2.82
CA LYS A 45 13.31 -9.52 3.80
C LYS A 45 14.78 -9.93 3.93
N GLU A 46 15.11 -11.20 3.71
CA GLU A 46 16.48 -11.70 3.84
C GLU A 46 17.38 -11.23 2.69
N SER A 47 16.81 -10.91 1.52
CA SER A 47 17.56 -10.44 0.36
C SER A 47 17.79 -8.93 0.33
N ASN A 48 17.31 -8.19 1.34
CA ASN A 48 17.32 -6.72 1.38
C ASN A 48 16.66 -6.09 0.13
N GLU A 49 15.70 -6.80 -0.46
CA GLU A 49 14.93 -6.37 -1.62
C GLU A 49 13.82 -5.40 -1.19
N LYS A 50 13.59 -4.38 -2.03
CA LYS A 50 12.50 -3.43 -1.86
C LYS A 50 11.37 -3.73 -2.84
N ASP A 51 10.17 -3.31 -2.46
CA ASP A 51 9.02 -3.34 -3.35
C ASP A 51 9.26 -2.36 -4.51
N ASN A 52 9.11 -2.85 -5.74
CA ASN A 52 9.45 -2.09 -6.94
C ASN A 52 8.63 -0.81 -7.08
N ASP A 53 7.35 -0.85 -6.70
CA ASP A 53 6.45 0.30 -6.88
C ASP A 53 6.74 1.36 -5.82
N ILE A 54 6.97 0.95 -4.57
CA ILE A 54 7.41 1.88 -3.51
C ILE A 54 8.75 2.52 -3.89
N ASP A 55 9.74 1.73 -4.30
CA ASP A 55 11.07 2.26 -4.62
C ASP A 55 11.00 3.20 -5.84
N LEU A 56 10.21 2.86 -6.86
CA LEU A 56 9.98 3.72 -8.04
C LEU A 56 9.30 5.04 -7.66
N ILE A 57 8.15 4.99 -6.99
CA ILE A 57 7.39 6.20 -6.63
C ILE A 57 8.21 7.08 -5.68
N SER A 58 8.81 6.49 -4.65
CA SER A 58 9.61 7.21 -3.67
C SER A 58 10.82 7.90 -4.30
N SER A 59 11.56 7.21 -5.17
CA SER A 59 12.77 7.75 -5.78
C SER A 59 12.48 8.75 -6.90
N TYR A 60 11.45 8.50 -7.72
CA TYR A 60 11.09 9.36 -8.84
C TYR A 60 10.55 10.73 -8.38
N PHE A 61 9.66 10.73 -7.39
CA PHE A 61 9.07 11.97 -6.86
C PHE A 61 9.83 12.56 -5.67
N GLY A 62 10.81 11.84 -5.11
CA GLY A 62 11.61 12.34 -3.99
C GLY A 62 10.79 12.57 -2.72
N LEU A 63 9.88 11.64 -2.38
CA LEU A 63 8.88 11.83 -1.31
C LEU A 63 9.46 12.12 0.08
N GLY A 64 10.72 11.75 0.34
CA GLY A 64 11.37 11.98 1.65
C GLY A 64 10.77 11.20 2.82
N ILE A 65 9.79 10.32 2.56
CA ILE A 65 9.17 9.42 3.54
C ILE A 65 10.02 8.13 3.65
N PRO A 66 10.29 7.62 4.85
CA PRO A 66 11.00 6.34 5.02
C PRO A 66 10.25 5.18 4.35
N TYR A 67 11.00 4.28 3.69
CA TYR A 67 10.45 3.10 2.99
C TYR A 67 9.56 2.25 3.90
N GLU A 68 9.93 2.10 5.17
CA GLU A 68 9.24 1.29 6.17
C GLU A 68 7.88 1.84 6.60
N LYS A 69 7.60 3.12 6.29
CA LYS A 69 6.29 3.75 6.52
C LYS A 69 5.35 3.64 5.32
N MET A 70 5.86 3.23 4.15
CA MET A 70 5.09 3.15 2.91
C MET A 70 4.37 1.80 2.72
N TYR A 71 4.45 0.90 3.69
CA TYR A 71 3.73 -0.37 3.62
C TYR A 71 3.24 -0.90 4.97
N GLY A 72 2.20 -1.73 4.92
CA GLY A 72 1.66 -2.42 6.08
C GLY A 72 2.50 -3.65 6.45
N TYR A 73 2.43 -4.72 5.66
CA TYR A 73 3.16 -5.96 5.92
C TYR A 73 3.79 -6.53 4.66
N THR A 74 4.79 -7.40 4.80
CA THR A 74 5.09 -8.32 3.69
C THR A 74 4.04 -9.42 3.62
N ALA A 75 3.87 -10.04 2.45
CA ALA A 75 2.96 -11.16 2.27
C ALA A 75 3.26 -12.32 3.26
N ALA A 76 4.54 -12.55 3.57
CA ALA A 76 4.95 -13.55 4.56
C ALA A 76 4.49 -13.17 5.98
N GLU A 77 4.70 -11.93 6.41
CA GLU A 77 4.25 -11.44 7.72
C GLU A 77 2.73 -11.48 7.86
N ALA A 78 2.02 -11.05 6.82
CA ALA A 78 0.57 -11.10 6.78
C ALA A 78 0.07 -12.55 6.88
N GLY A 79 0.70 -13.50 6.18
CA GLY A 79 0.35 -14.93 6.25
C GLY A 79 0.59 -15.55 7.64
N GLU A 80 1.69 -15.19 8.31
CA GLU A 80 1.98 -15.62 9.68
C GLU A 80 0.96 -15.07 10.68
N LEU A 81 0.66 -13.76 10.61
CA LEU A 81 -0.34 -13.12 11.46
C LEU A 81 -1.74 -13.66 11.21
N LEU A 82 -2.12 -13.86 9.95
CA LEU A 82 -3.38 -14.46 9.56
C LEU A 82 -3.56 -15.84 10.21
N SER A 83 -2.53 -16.68 10.13
CA SER A 83 -2.56 -18.03 10.70
C SER A 83 -2.61 -18.04 12.23
N ALA A 84 -1.99 -17.03 12.88
CA ALA A 84 -1.87 -16.97 14.33
C ALA A 84 -3.02 -16.22 15.03
N ARG A 85 -3.57 -15.19 14.39
CA ARG A 85 -4.48 -14.20 15.01
C ARG A 85 -5.72 -13.88 14.16
N GLY A 86 -5.77 -14.31 12.91
CA GLY A 86 -6.90 -14.09 12.01
C GLY A 86 -6.83 -12.78 11.22
N GLU A 87 -7.81 -12.59 10.33
CA GLU A 87 -7.84 -11.49 9.35
C GLU A 87 -7.95 -10.11 9.99
N GLY A 88 -8.77 -9.98 11.05
CA GLY A 88 -8.99 -8.70 11.72
C GLY A 88 -7.72 -8.08 12.29
N GLU A 89 -6.85 -8.89 12.89
CA GLU A 89 -5.56 -8.40 13.42
C GLU A 89 -4.63 -7.89 12.31
N VAL A 90 -4.63 -8.56 11.14
CA VAL A 90 -3.85 -8.11 9.99
C VAL A 90 -4.37 -6.75 9.51
N LEU A 91 -5.70 -6.62 9.38
CA LEU A 91 -6.32 -5.37 8.97
C LEU A 91 -6.04 -4.24 9.96
N ASP A 92 -6.23 -4.46 11.25
CA ASP A 92 -5.95 -3.49 12.31
C ASP A 92 -4.48 -3.02 12.29
N GLY A 93 -3.55 -3.95 12.06
CA GLY A 93 -2.13 -3.64 11.91
C GLY A 93 -1.81 -2.82 10.67
N ILE A 94 -2.47 -3.09 9.54
CA ILE A 94 -2.34 -2.29 8.32
C ILE A 94 -2.89 -0.88 8.54
N MET A 95 -4.09 -0.75 9.12
CA MET A 95 -4.71 0.54 9.41
C MET A 95 -3.85 1.36 10.37
N SER A 96 -3.34 0.76 11.45
CA SER A 96 -2.45 1.47 12.38
C SER A 96 -1.18 2.02 11.72
N LYS A 97 -0.64 1.34 10.72
CA LYS A 97 0.51 1.82 9.94
C LYS A 97 0.13 2.88 8.92
N TYR A 98 -1.05 2.75 8.32
CA TYR A 98 -1.62 3.78 7.45
C TYR A 98 -1.83 5.10 8.21
N ASP A 99 -2.44 5.05 9.41
CA ASP A 99 -2.71 6.23 10.25
C ASP A 99 -1.41 6.97 10.60
N GLN A 100 -0.33 6.23 10.87
CA GLN A 100 1.00 6.83 11.13
C GLN A 100 1.54 7.60 9.91
N LEU A 101 1.24 7.16 8.69
CA LEU A 101 1.60 7.87 7.48
C LEU A 101 0.66 9.07 7.24
N GLU A 102 -0.62 8.92 7.58
CA GLU A 102 -1.65 9.96 7.46
C GLU A 102 -1.30 11.19 8.31
N ASP A 103 -0.76 11.00 9.52
CA ASP A 103 -0.29 12.08 10.38
C ASP A 103 0.79 12.98 9.73
N GLU A 104 1.48 12.48 8.71
CA GLU A 104 2.57 13.17 8.00
C GLU A 104 2.18 13.69 6.61
N CYS A 105 1.00 13.30 6.10
CA CYS A 105 0.56 13.57 4.73
C CYS A 105 -0.79 14.31 4.68
N GLU A 106 -0.99 15.17 3.67
CA GLU A 106 -2.29 15.78 3.39
C GLU A 106 -3.16 14.90 2.50
N PHE A 107 -2.52 14.04 1.69
CA PHE A 107 -3.20 13.07 0.85
C PHE A 107 -2.37 11.80 0.73
N ILE A 108 -3.01 10.62 0.75
CA ILE A 108 -2.31 9.35 0.52
C ILE A 108 -2.90 8.63 -0.68
N LEU A 109 -2.05 8.34 -1.67
CA LEU A 109 -2.36 7.37 -2.72
C LEU A 109 -2.00 5.98 -2.22
N CYS A 110 -3.00 5.12 -2.08
CA CYS A 110 -2.82 3.72 -1.76
C CYS A 110 -2.86 2.88 -3.03
N GLU A 111 -1.89 1.97 -3.19
CA GLU A 111 -1.90 0.96 -4.24
C GLU A 111 -2.06 -0.44 -3.63
N GLY A 112 -3.11 -1.14 -4.06
CA GLY A 112 -3.39 -2.51 -3.64
C GLY A 112 -2.40 -3.53 -4.20
N THR A 113 -2.50 -4.75 -3.71
CA THR A 113 -1.59 -5.84 -4.08
C THR A 113 -1.77 -6.33 -5.52
N ASP A 114 -0.80 -7.12 -5.98
CA ASP A 114 -0.78 -7.68 -7.34
C ASP A 114 -1.40 -9.09 -7.47
N PHE A 115 -2.11 -9.61 -6.46
CA PHE A 115 -2.80 -10.92 -6.51
C PHE A 115 -1.89 -12.10 -6.87
N ALA A 116 -0.61 -12.02 -6.51
CA ALA A 116 0.42 -12.91 -7.06
C ALA A 116 0.63 -14.22 -6.29
N SER A 117 -0.20 -14.54 -5.29
CA SER A 117 0.10 -15.55 -4.27
C SER A 117 -1.05 -16.52 -3.99
N SER A 118 -0.76 -17.56 -3.20
CA SER A 118 -1.76 -18.49 -2.63
C SER A 118 -2.78 -17.80 -1.71
N THR A 119 -2.62 -16.50 -1.44
CA THR A 119 -3.52 -15.68 -0.61
C THR A 119 -4.35 -14.70 -1.44
N ALA A 120 -4.50 -14.89 -2.75
CA ALA A 120 -5.25 -13.96 -3.62
C ALA A 120 -6.70 -13.68 -3.16
N ALA A 121 -7.40 -14.67 -2.60
CA ALA A 121 -8.75 -14.46 -2.06
C ALA A 121 -8.73 -13.51 -0.85
N PHE A 122 -7.79 -13.73 0.07
CA PHE A 122 -7.57 -12.87 1.23
C PHE A 122 -7.12 -11.46 0.82
N GLU A 123 -6.27 -11.35 -0.20
CA GLU A 123 -5.84 -10.04 -0.75
C GLU A 123 -7.04 -9.26 -1.36
N LEU A 124 -8.01 -9.94 -1.97
CA LEU A 124 -9.25 -9.31 -2.44
C LEU A 124 -10.10 -8.80 -1.28
N ASP A 125 -10.28 -9.60 -0.23
CA ASP A 125 -11.08 -9.23 0.94
C ASP A 125 -10.43 -8.06 1.70
N ILE A 126 -9.10 -8.08 1.87
CA ILE A 126 -8.34 -6.95 2.42
C ILE A 126 -8.52 -5.69 1.57
N ASN A 127 -8.38 -5.77 0.25
CA ASN A 127 -8.56 -4.60 -0.61
C ASN A 127 -9.97 -4.00 -0.43
N ALA A 128 -10.99 -4.85 -0.35
CA ALA A 128 -12.37 -4.43 -0.13
C ALA A 128 -12.54 -3.78 1.25
N ASP A 129 -11.99 -4.36 2.30
CA ASP A 129 -12.15 -3.85 3.65
C ASP A 129 -11.35 -2.59 3.90
N ILE A 130 -10.11 -2.49 3.41
CA ILE A 130 -9.34 -1.24 3.44
C ILE A 130 -10.11 -0.13 2.71
N SER A 131 -10.62 -0.40 1.50
CA SER A 131 -11.35 0.61 0.73
C SER A 131 -12.62 1.12 1.44
N LYS A 132 -13.26 0.30 2.28
CA LYS A 132 -14.43 0.72 3.09
C LYS A 132 -14.05 1.56 4.31
N ASN A 133 -12.85 1.36 4.85
CA ASN A 133 -12.40 2.01 6.08
C ASN A 133 -11.54 3.26 5.81
N LEU A 134 -11.10 3.47 4.57
CA LEU A 134 -10.49 4.71 4.12
C LEU A 134 -11.57 5.81 3.95
N GLY A 135 -11.96 6.47 5.04
CA GLY A 135 -12.88 7.62 5.02
C GLY A 135 -13.65 7.88 6.31
#